data_AF-A0A3N7A9G2-F1
#
_entry.id   AF-A0A3N7A9G2-F1
#
_cell.length_a   1.000
_cell.length_b   1.000
_cell.length_c   1.000
_cell.angle_alpha   90.00
_cell.angle_beta   90.00
_cell.angle_gamma   90.00
#
_symmetry.space_group_name_H-M   'P 1'
#
loop_
_entity.id
_entity.type
_entity.pdbx_description
1 polymer ?
#
loop_
_entity_poly.entity_id
_entity_poly.type
_entity_poly.pdbx_seq_one_letter_code
_entity_poly.pdbx_strand_id
1 'polypeptide(L)'
;MKKNPLLLIILTLVAFTFLQSCKRDYSCTCVSFNNATYSKADTTIKKATKTDAIYYCDQIERQKIYDYTVGLSNDTVMYCNLGTK
;
A
#
# COMPACT_ATOMS: atom_id res chain seq x y z
N MET A 1 -18.93 -6.66 -40.81
CA MET A 1 -18.80 -5.48 -39.93
C MET A 1 -17.32 -5.12 -39.80
N LYS A 2 -16.90 -3.96 -40.30
CA LYS A 2 -15.49 -3.53 -40.31
C LYS A 2 -15.16 -2.97 -38.92
N LYS A 3 -14.34 -3.67 -38.12
CA LYS A 3 -13.86 -3.17 -36.81
C LYS A 3 -13.05 -1.90 -37.07
N ASN A 4 -13.48 -0.76 -36.52
CA ASN A 4 -12.79 0.52 -36.70
C ASN A 4 -11.68 0.61 -35.63
N PRO A 5 -10.40 0.41 -35.99
CA PRO A 5 -9.30 0.31 -35.03
C PRO A 5 -9.13 1.60 -34.21
N LEU A 6 -9.53 2.74 -34.78
CA LEU A 6 -9.53 4.04 -34.10
C LEU A 6 -10.44 4.04 -32.85
N LEU A 7 -11.61 3.39 -32.93
CA LEU A 7 -12.56 3.29 -31.82
C LEU A 7 -11.97 2.44 -30.67
N LEU A 8 -11.24 1.38 -31.01
CA LEU A 8 -10.58 0.51 -30.04
C LEU A 8 -9.44 1.22 -29.31
N ILE A 9 -8.67 2.04 -30.03
CA ILE A 9 -7.57 2.84 -29.47
C ILE A 9 -8.11 3.91 -28.51
N ILE A 10 -9.21 4.57 -28.86
CA ILE A 10 -9.84 5.57 -27.99
C ILE A 10 -10.36 4.91 -26.70
N LEU A 11 -11.00 3.74 -26.79
CA LEU A 11 -11.49 2.99 -25.62
C LEU A 11 -10.36 2.58 -24.66
N THR A 12 -9.21 2.14 -25.18
CA THR A 12 -8.07 1.74 -24.34
C THR A 12 -7.37 2.93 -23.68
N LEU A 13 -7.23 4.05 -24.39
CA LEU A 13 -6.68 5.30 -23.84
C LEU A 13 -7.54 5.85 -22.69
N VAL A 14 -8.86 5.84 -22.87
CA VAL A 14 -9.80 6.27 -21.82
C VAL A 14 -9.71 5.36 -20.60
N ALA A 15 -9.64 4.04 -20.78
CA ALA A 15 -9.48 3.11 -19.65
C ALA A 15 -8.17 3.39 -18.86
N PHE A 16 -7.06 3.65 -19.56
CA PHE A 16 -5.77 3.93 -18.94
C PHE A 16 -5.76 5.23 -18.11
N THR A 17 -6.44 6.28 -18.58
CA THR A 17 -6.53 7.55 -17.83
C THR A 17 -7.44 7.43 -16.60
N PHE A 18 -8.50 6.63 -16.68
CA PHE A 18 -9.35 6.31 -15.52
C PHE A 18 -8.59 5.49 -14.45
N LEU A 19 -7.77 4.53 -14.87
CA LEU A 19 -6.92 3.75 -13.95
C LEU A 19 -5.89 4.62 -13.20
N GLN A 20 -5.39 5.68 -13.84
CA GLN A 20 -4.47 6.63 -13.20
C GLN A 20 -5.20 7.54 -12.19
N SER A 21 -6.46 7.90 -12.42
CA SER A 21 -7.22 8.80 -11.54
C SER A 21 -7.66 8.14 -10.22
N CYS A 22 -7.63 6.81 -10.13
CA CYS A 22 -7.88 6.08 -8.89
C CYS A 22 -6.63 5.93 -8.00
N LYS A 23 -5.45 6.33 -8.49
CA LYS A 23 -4.20 6.24 -7.72
C LYS A 23 -4.09 7.43 -6.77
N ARG A 24 -3.76 7.15 -5.51
CA ARG A 24 -3.59 8.14 -4.44
C ARG A 24 -2.38 7.80 -3.58
N ASP A 25 -2.01 8.73 -2.72
CA ASP A 25 -1.00 8.49 -1.69
C ASP A 25 -1.68 7.95 -0.42
N TYR A 26 -1.12 6.88 0.12
CA TYR A 26 -1.58 6.22 1.33
C TYR A 26 -0.47 6.23 2.39
N SER A 27 -0.85 6.04 3.64
CA SER A 27 0.07 5.83 4.77
C SER A 27 -0.24 4.48 5.40
N CYS A 28 0.78 3.66 5.62
CA CYS A 28 0.69 2.47 6.46
C CYS A 28 1.31 2.81 7.81
N THR A 29 0.47 2.97 8.83
CA THR A 29 0.87 3.33 10.19
C THR A 29 0.93 2.09 11.06
N CYS A 30 2.13 1.69 11.46
CA CYS A 30 2.33 0.53 12.32
C CYS A 30 2.50 0.95 13.77
N VAL A 31 1.84 0.23 14.68
CA VAL A 31 2.01 0.39 16.14
C VAL A 31 2.90 -0.72 16.65
N SER A 32 4.00 -0.34 17.27
CA SER A 32 4.96 -1.24 17.90
C SER A 32 5.07 -1.01 19.40
N PHE A 33 5.46 -2.05 20.12
CA PHE A 33 5.72 -2.04 21.54
C PHE A 33 7.15 -2.50 21.82
N ASN A 34 7.89 -1.70 22.58
CA ASN A 34 9.25 -2.00 23.01
C ASN A 34 9.49 -1.37 24.37
N ASN A 35 10.05 -2.13 25.32
CA ASN A 35 10.43 -1.67 26.65
C ASN A 35 9.34 -0.82 27.36
N ALA A 36 8.13 -1.36 27.46
CA ALA A 36 6.97 -0.69 28.05
C ALA A 36 6.48 0.58 27.33
N THR A 37 6.96 0.86 26.12
CA THR A 37 6.63 2.05 25.34
C THR A 37 5.98 1.69 24.01
N TYR A 38 4.91 2.39 23.66
CA TYR A 38 4.30 2.31 22.33
C TYR A 38 4.92 3.34 21.39
N SER A 39 5.26 2.92 20.17
CA SER A 39 5.72 3.80 19.10
C SER A 39 4.88 3.62 17.84
N LYS A 40 4.81 4.69 17.02
CA LYS A 40 4.12 4.68 15.73
C LYS A 40 5.13 5.00 14.63
N ALA A 41 5.11 4.21 13.57
CA ALA A 41 5.94 4.42 12.39
C ALA A 41 5.08 4.45 11.13
N ASP A 42 5.19 5.55 10.37
CA ASP A 42 4.43 5.77 9.15
C ASP A 42 5.27 5.44 7.91
N THR A 43 4.78 4.53 7.07
CA THR A 43 5.36 4.23 5.76
C THR A 43 4.47 4.80 4.66
N THR A 44 5.04 5.61 3.78
CA THR A 44 4.28 6.24 2.69
C THR A 44 4.22 5.33 1.47
N ILE A 45 3.02 5.08 0.95
CA ILE A 45 2.76 4.31 -0.27
C ILE A 45 2.26 5.29 -1.34
N LYS A 46 3.09 5.64 -2.32
CA LYS A 46 2.80 6.69 -3.30
C LYS A 46 2.11 6.16 -4.55
N LYS A 47 1.19 6.94 -5.12
CA LYS A 47 0.52 6.68 -6.42
C LYS A 47 0.04 5.23 -6.56
N ALA A 48 -0.58 4.70 -5.52
CA ALA A 48 -1.08 3.33 -5.48
C ALA A 48 -2.60 3.30 -5.65
N THR A 49 -3.14 2.21 -6.19
CA THR A 49 -4.58 1.95 -6.02
C THR A 49 -4.83 1.55 -4.56
N LYS A 50 -6.10 1.60 -4.11
CA LYS A 50 -6.45 1.15 -2.75
C LYS A 50 -6.02 -0.31 -2.51
N THR A 51 -6.23 -1.18 -3.50
CA THR A 51 -5.87 -2.59 -3.43
C THR A 51 -4.36 -2.78 -3.29
N ASP A 52 -3.57 -2.08 -4.11
CA ASP A 52 -2.11 -2.13 -4.01
C ASP A 52 -1.64 -1.64 -2.64
N ALA A 53 -2.26 -0.56 -2.14
CA ALA A 53 -1.91 0.01 -0.84
C ALA A 53 -2.22 -0.95 0.33
N ILE A 54 -3.34 -1.68 0.28
CA ILE A 54 -3.65 -2.76 1.23
C ILE A 54 -2.57 -3.85 1.18
N TYR A 55 -2.25 -4.33 -0.03
CA TYR A 55 -1.23 -5.36 -0.22
C TYR A 55 0.13 -4.92 0.35
N TYR A 56 0.60 -3.72 0.02
CA TYR A 56 1.87 -3.22 0.53
C TYR A 56 1.86 -3.02 2.05
N CYS A 57 0.75 -2.59 2.64
CA CYS A 57 0.66 -2.44 4.09
C CYS A 57 0.72 -3.80 4.81
N ASP A 58 0.06 -4.84 4.30
CA ASP A 58 0.20 -6.22 4.79
C ASP A 58 1.65 -6.73 4.68
N GLN A 59 2.34 -6.45 3.57
CA GLN A 59 3.76 -6.82 3.42
C GLN A 59 4.66 -6.12 4.44
N ILE A 60 4.42 -4.83 4.71
CA ILE A 60 5.16 -4.06 5.72
C ILE A 60 4.94 -4.67 7.11
N GLU A 61 3.69 -5.01 7.45
CA GLU A 61 3.35 -5.64 8.72
C GLU A 61 4.06 -7.00 8.88
N ARG A 62 3.97 -7.87 7.86
CA ARG A 62 4.64 -9.17 7.85
C ARG A 62 6.15 -9.04 8.01
N GLN A 63 6.77 -8.09 7.31
CA GLN A 63 8.21 -7.89 7.42
C GLN A 63 8.61 -7.49 8.84
N LYS A 64 7.87 -6.57 9.48
CA LYS A 64 8.19 -6.17 10.85
C LYS A 64 7.98 -7.31 11.87
N ILE A 65 6.94 -8.12 11.70
CA ILE A 65 6.72 -9.32 12.52
C ILE A 65 7.87 -10.31 12.34
N TYR A 66 8.31 -10.51 11.09
CA TYR A 66 9.47 -11.34 10.79
C TYR A 66 10.72 -10.81 11.48
N ASP A 67 11.03 -9.51 11.34
CA ASP A 67 12.21 -8.88 11.95
C ASP A 67 12.24 -9.07 13.47
N TYR A 68 11.09 -8.95 14.14
CA TYR A 68 10.96 -9.28 15.57
C TYR A 68 11.25 -10.77 15.84
N THR A 69 10.63 -11.66 15.07
CA THR A 69 10.75 -13.11 15.25
C THR A 69 12.18 -13.61 15.08
N VAL A 70 12.93 -13.04 14.14
CA VAL A 70 14.34 -13.41 13.88
C VAL A 70 15.35 -12.56 14.67
N GLY A 71 14.89 -11.68 15.56
CA GLY A 71 15.77 -10.86 16.40
C GLY A 71 16.51 -9.73 15.67
N LEU A 72 16.04 -9.33 14.48
CA LEU A 72 16.53 -8.16 13.75
C LEU A 72 15.92 -6.85 14.28
N SER A 73 14.85 -6.95 15.08
CA SER A 73 14.18 -5.83 15.74
C SER A 73 13.78 -6.21 17.17
N ASN A 74 13.92 -5.26 18.10
CA ASN A 74 13.36 -5.39 19.46
C ASN A 74 11.91 -4.91 19.55
N ASP A 75 11.40 -4.30 18.48
CA ASP A 75 10.04 -3.78 18.41
C ASP A 75 9.07 -4.89 18.03
N THR A 76 8.11 -5.21 18.91
CA THR A 76 6.99 -6.09 18.56
C THR A 76 5.89 -5.28 17.90
N VAL A 77 5.54 -5.58 16.65
CA VAL A 77 4.39 -4.95 15.98
C VAL A 77 3.10 -5.61 16.41
N MET A 78 2.11 -4.79 16.79
CA MET A 78 0.79 -5.26 17.20
C MET A 78 -0.23 -5.21 16.07
N TYR A 79 -0.16 -4.17 15.24
CA TYR A 79 -0.96 -4.04 14.02
C TYR A 79 -0.43 -2.90 13.15
N CYS A 80 -0.72 -2.96 11.85
CA CYS A 80 -0.58 -1.83 10.94
C CYS A 80 -1.95 -1.42 10.36
N ASN A 81 -2.17 -0.11 10.21
CA ASN A 81 -3.40 0.44 9.66
C ASN A 81 -3.13 1.25 8.41
N LEU A 82 -3.98 1.04 7.39
CA LEU A 82 -3.96 1.83 6.16
C LEU A 82 -4.78 3.11 6.34
N GLY A 83 -4.14 4.25 6.13
CA GLY A 83 -4.75 5.57 6.02
C GLY A 83 -4.54 6.18 4.62
N THR A 84 -5.33 7.19 4.30
CA THR A 84 -5.09 8.08 3.16
C THR A 84 -4.31 9.31 3.62
N LYS A 85 -3.37 9.79 2.81
CA LYS A 85 -2.71 11.09 3.04
C LYS A 85 -3.46 12.22 2.35
#